data_AF-A0A075ATN9-F1
#
_entry.id   AF-A0A075ATN9-F1
#
_cell.length_a   1.000
_cell.length_b   1.000
_cell.length_c   1.000
_cell.angle_alpha   90.00
_cell.angle_beta   90.00
_cell.angle_gamma   90.00
#
_symmetry.space_group_name_H-M   'P 1'
#
loop_
_entity.id
_entity.type
_entity.pdbx_description
1 polymer ?
#
loop_
_entity_poly.entity_id
_entity_poly.type
_entity_poly.pdbx_seq_one_letter_code
_entity_poly.pdbx_strand_id
1 'polypeptide(L)'
;MTSKYLISLPIEIILKIAHFLPGWDLITLAQTSSFFYNTFKSDEIWAKKMGPQKTLNDYIEARTPYFDRSKNPKGSSVQVEWDVRSTDEFSVEVIFACLPADEGRPFGGIILGAQSIPASSNSWPHFHRQMISVGPNGHLFCSATDDGLTNVIVKPNRWYHLVLSFDYDYEKVFIDGQLVRTISRPILDSEYYFYEAHDFQIGTGCISGTDLYWDSEIGAPKKPSKDHCGWYGFHGYIDKFIILGNKTDEESVILMKNNAMEYKESIVHLHEEFRFTGIPLVKTTRPLEIWL
;
A
#
# COMPACT_ATOMS: atom_id res chain seq x y z
N MET A 1 -20.77 10.07 8.41
CA MET A 1 -21.39 11.40 8.60
C MET A 1 -20.79 12.21 9.78
N THR A 2 -19.65 11.78 10.36
CA THR A 2 -19.08 12.31 11.62
C THR A 2 -17.89 13.27 11.46
N SER A 3 -17.19 13.26 10.32
CA SER A 3 -15.96 14.04 10.11
C SER A 3 -16.15 15.56 10.11
N LYS A 4 -17.28 16.09 9.61
CA LYS A 4 -17.48 17.55 9.47
C LYS A 4 -17.52 18.30 10.82
N TYR A 5 -17.96 17.67 11.90
CA TYR A 5 -18.12 18.33 13.21
C TYR A 5 -16.84 18.35 14.04
N LEU A 6 -15.95 17.36 13.88
CA LEU A 6 -14.67 17.38 14.58
C LEU A 6 -13.70 18.40 13.99
N ILE A 7 -13.70 18.59 12.66
CA ILE A 7 -12.80 19.56 12.00
C ILE A 7 -13.17 21.02 12.37
N SER A 8 -14.42 21.27 12.80
CA SER A 8 -14.85 22.58 13.30
C SER A 8 -14.45 22.88 14.74
N LEU A 9 -13.89 21.92 15.48
CA LEU A 9 -13.42 22.16 16.84
C LEU A 9 -12.12 22.98 16.84
N PRO A 10 -11.91 23.87 17.83
CA PRO A 10 -10.60 24.49 18.05
C PRO A 10 -9.49 23.45 18.17
N ILE A 11 -8.33 23.73 17.60
CA ILE A 11 -7.21 22.78 17.53
C ILE A 11 -6.76 22.35 18.92
N GLU A 12 -6.88 23.22 19.92
CA GLU A 12 -6.54 22.92 21.32
C GLU A 12 -7.45 21.83 21.90
N ILE A 13 -8.73 21.80 21.50
CA ILE A 13 -9.67 20.76 21.92
C ILE A 13 -9.34 19.44 21.22
N ILE A 14 -9.01 19.49 19.93
CA ILE A 14 -8.63 18.31 19.15
C ILE A 14 -7.36 17.68 19.72
N LEU A 15 -6.35 18.50 20.05
CA LEU A 15 -5.13 18.03 20.70
C LEU A 15 -5.43 17.41 22.07
N LYS A 16 -6.31 18.00 22.89
CA LYS A 16 -6.72 17.40 24.17
C LYS A 16 -7.38 16.03 23.99
N ILE A 17 -8.33 15.91 23.06
CA ILE A 17 -8.96 14.61 22.73
C ILE A 17 -7.88 13.61 22.30
N ALA A 18 -6.91 14.06 21.48
CA ALA A 18 -5.87 13.18 20.98
C ALA A 18 -4.98 12.57 22.08
N HIS A 19 -4.81 13.25 23.21
CA HIS A 19 -4.06 12.69 24.34
C HIS A 19 -4.78 11.46 24.93
N PHE A 20 -6.12 11.45 24.96
CA PHE A 20 -6.92 10.35 25.52
C PHE A 20 -7.15 9.19 24.56
N LEU A 21 -6.90 9.39 23.27
CA LEU A 21 -7.05 8.33 22.27
C LEU A 21 -5.79 7.47 22.22
N PRO A 22 -5.92 6.13 22.09
CA PRO A 22 -4.79 5.30 21.69
C PRO A 22 -4.13 5.82 20.41
N GLY A 23 -2.83 5.56 20.23
CA GLY A 23 -2.12 5.92 19.00
C GLY A 23 -2.76 5.35 17.74
N TRP A 24 -3.36 4.15 17.83
CA TRP A 24 -4.06 3.54 16.70
C TRP A 24 -5.33 4.29 16.31
N ASP A 25 -6.09 4.81 17.28
CA ASP A 25 -7.27 5.65 17.02
C ASP A 25 -6.88 6.99 16.40
N LEU A 26 -5.73 7.56 16.82
CA LEU A 26 -5.18 8.75 16.18
C LEU A 26 -4.79 8.51 14.73
N ILE A 27 -4.20 7.35 14.42
CA ILE A 27 -3.88 6.98 13.05
C ILE A 27 -5.14 6.79 12.24
N THR A 28 -6.15 6.08 12.75
CA THR A 28 -7.44 5.92 12.09
C THR A 28 -8.07 7.28 11.80
N LEU A 29 -8.03 8.22 12.75
CA LEU A 29 -8.49 9.59 12.52
C LEU A 29 -7.63 10.33 11.49
N ALA A 30 -6.31 10.18 11.53
CA ALA A 30 -5.39 10.77 10.56
C ALA A 30 -5.63 10.26 9.13
N GLN A 31 -6.08 9.01 8.96
CA GLN A 31 -6.48 8.45 7.67
C GLN A 31 -7.74 9.11 7.10
N THR A 32 -8.58 9.73 7.93
CA THR A 32 -9.83 10.34 7.45
C THR A 32 -9.66 11.72 6.79
N SER A 33 -8.59 12.46 7.09
CA SER A 33 -8.32 13.76 6.47
C SER A 33 -6.89 14.25 6.62
N SER A 34 -6.44 15.07 5.67
CA SER A 34 -5.13 15.77 5.73
C SER A 34 -5.03 16.72 6.93
N PHE A 35 -6.14 17.30 7.39
CA PHE A 35 -6.18 18.13 8.59
C PHE A 35 -5.77 17.33 9.84
N PHE A 36 -6.39 16.16 10.06
CA PHE A 36 -6.04 15.29 11.19
C PHE A 36 -4.63 14.74 11.05
N TYR A 37 -4.21 14.34 9.84
CA TYR A 37 -2.84 13.91 9.61
C TYR A 37 -1.82 14.97 10.02
N ASN A 38 -1.98 16.21 9.54
CA ASN A 38 -1.07 17.31 9.88
C ASN A 38 -1.12 17.67 11.37
N THR A 39 -2.30 17.61 11.98
CA THR A 39 -2.48 17.87 13.42
C THR A 39 -1.77 16.81 14.26
N PHE A 40 -1.92 15.55 13.90
CA PHE A 40 -1.37 14.42 14.65
C PHE A 40 0.06 14.07 14.27
N LYS A 41 0.63 14.66 13.22
CA LYS A 41 2.06 14.52 12.90
C LYS A 41 2.97 15.16 13.95
N SER A 42 2.46 16.02 14.83
CA SER A 42 3.26 16.66 15.88
C SER A 42 3.99 15.65 16.77
N ASP A 43 5.31 15.76 16.82
CA ASP A 43 6.17 14.90 17.65
C ASP A 43 5.83 15.01 19.15
N GLU A 44 5.22 16.11 19.59
CA GLU A 44 4.83 16.28 21.00
C GLU A 44 3.81 15.22 21.45
N ILE A 45 2.85 14.89 20.58
CA ILE A 45 1.80 13.90 20.89
C ILE A 45 2.45 12.52 21.06
N TRP A 46 3.33 12.16 20.13
CA TRP A 46 3.98 10.86 20.11
C TRP A 46 5.07 10.73 21.16
N ALA A 47 5.76 11.82 21.50
CA ALA A 47 6.71 11.85 22.58
C ALA A 47 6.04 11.59 23.94
N LYS A 48 4.82 12.10 24.15
CA LYS A 48 4.04 11.79 25.37
C LYS A 48 3.54 10.35 25.37
N LYS A 49 3.17 9.81 24.21
CA LYS A 49 2.63 8.45 24.08
C LYS A 49 3.68 7.35 24.09
N MET A 50 4.87 7.56 23.56
CA MET A 50 5.87 6.49 23.41
C MET A 50 7.20 6.80 24.11
N GLY A 51 7.34 7.99 24.70
CA GLY A 51 8.56 8.46 25.33
C GLY A 51 9.27 9.54 24.50
N PRO A 52 10.22 10.26 25.12
CA PRO A 52 10.86 11.42 24.50
C PRO A 52 11.54 11.06 23.18
N GLN A 53 11.56 12.03 22.25
CA GLN A 53 12.12 11.90 20.89
C GLN A 53 11.36 10.94 19.94
N LYS A 54 10.27 10.31 20.39
CA LYS A 54 9.44 9.48 19.53
C LYS A 54 8.46 10.30 18.70
N THR A 55 8.38 9.95 17.41
CA THR A 55 7.63 10.66 16.38
C THR A 55 6.43 9.85 15.90
N LEU A 56 5.56 10.46 15.07
CA LEU A 56 4.52 9.73 14.36
C LEU A 56 5.12 8.58 13.53
N ASN A 57 6.25 8.85 12.88
CA ASN A 57 6.92 7.88 12.03
C ASN A 57 7.42 6.68 12.86
N ASP A 58 7.97 6.89 14.06
CA ASP A 58 8.34 5.79 14.96
C ASP A 58 7.13 4.90 15.29
N TYR A 59 5.95 5.50 15.54
CA TYR A 59 4.74 4.74 15.84
C TYR A 59 4.29 3.92 14.63
N ILE A 60 4.21 4.58 13.47
CA ILE A 60 3.78 3.95 12.23
C ILE A 60 4.77 2.84 11.85
N GLU A 61 6.08 3.06 11.96
CA GLU A 61 7.12 2.07 11.68
C GLU A 61 7.01 0.84 12.57
N ALA A 62 6.73 1.01 13.86
CA ALA A 62 6.55 -0.11 14.77
C ALA A 62 5.27 -0.93 14.49
N ARG A 63 4.25 -0.30 13.87
CA ARG A 63 2.97 -0.95 13.53
C ARG A 63 2.93 -1.51 12.10
N THR A 64 3.64 -0.87 11.19
CA THR A 64 3.71 -1.22 9.79
C THR A 64 4.72 -2.34 9.61
N PRO A 65 4.53 -3.24 8.64
CA PRO A 65 5.62 -4.07 8.19
C PRO A 65 6.78 -3.18 7.71
N TYR A 66 7.81 -2.97 8.54
CA TYR A 66 8.90 -2.08 8.17
C TYR A 66 9.74 -2.71 7.06
N PHE A 67 9.71 -2.08 5.89
CA PHE A 67 10.45 -2.54 4.72
C PHE A 67 11.83 -1.86 4.66
N ASP A 68 12.75 -2.33 5.49
CA ASP A 68 14.15 -1.87 5.48
C ASP A 68 14.88 -2.31 4.19
N ARG A 69 15.34 -1.33 3.40
CA ARG A 69 16.24 -1.55 2.26
C ARG A 69 17.73 -1.49 2.65
N SER A 70 18.07 -0.94 3.82
CA SER A 70 19.47 -0.74 4.22
C SER A 70 20.25 -2.04 4.41
N LYS A 71 19.52 -3.16 4.66
CA LYS A 71 20.11 -4.49 4.83
C LYS A 71 20.01 -5.39 3.60
N ASN A 72 19.23 -5.02 2.59
CA ASN A 72 19.08 -5.81 1.36
C ASN A 72 18.71 -4.90 0.18
N PRO A 73 19.48 -4.87 -0.92
CA PRO A 73 19.18 -4.05 -2.10
C PRO A 73 17.79 -4.35 -2.73
N LYS A 74 17.16 -5.47 -2.37
CA LYS A 74 15.82 -5.87 -2.84
C LYS A 74 14.65 -5.31 -2.03
N GLY A 75 14.94 -4.61 -0.92
CA GLY A 75 13.95 -4.20 0.09
C GLY A 75 13.53 -5.34 1.00
N SER A 76 12.83 -5.01 2.10
CA SER A 76 12.06 -6.06 2.79
C SER A 76 10.75 -6.28 2.05
N SER A 77 10.16 -7.45 2.21
CA SER A 77 8.92 -7.84 1.55
C SER A 77 8.16 -8.83 2.38
N VAL A 78 6.83 -8.84 2.25
CA VAL A 78 5.98 -9.91 2.77
C VAL A 78 5.54 -10.77 1.60
N GLN A 79 5.82 -12.07 1.67
CA GLN A 79 5.31 -13.04 0.71
C GLN A 79 3.80 -13.21 0.92
N VAL A 80 3.04 -13.31 -0.16
CA VAL A 80 1.59 -13.48 -0.13
C VAL A 80 1.27 -14.85 -0.71
N GLU A 81 0.60 -15.67 0.09
CA GLU A 81 0.03 -16.94 -0.37
C GLU A 81 -1.31 -16.64 -1.04
N TRP A 82 -1.30 -16.57 -2.38
CA TRP A 82 -2.50 -16.28 -3.17
C TRP A 82 -2.47 -17.07 -4.48
N ASP A 83 -3.48 -17.91 -4.70
CA ASP A 83 -3.65 -18.66 -5.95
C ASP A 83 -4.64 -17.95 -6.90
N VAL A 84 -4.21 -16.83 -7.46
CA VAL A 84 -5.01 -16.01 -8.39
C VAL A 84 -5.49 -16.78 -9.63
N ARG A 85 -4.83 -17.89 -9.97
CA ARG A 85 -5.16 -18.71 -11.15
C ARG A 85 -6.49 -19.44 -11.01
N SER A 86 -6.98 -19.56 -9.79
CA SER A 86 -8.24 -20.24 -9.46
C SER A 86 -9.43 -19.27 -9.38
N THR A 87 -9.21 -17.97 -9.62
CA THR A 87 -10.21 -16.92 -9.38
C THR A 87 -10.56 -16.16 -10.66
N ASP A 88 -11.85 -16.09 -10.98
CA ASP A 88 -12.38 -15.27 -12.09
C ASP A 88 -12.61 -13.81 -11.67
N GLU A 89 -12.59 -13.55 -10.36
CA GLU A 89 -12.73 -12.23 -9.77
C GLU A 89 -11.97 -12.14 -8.45
N PHE A 90 -11.54 -10.95 -8.09
CA PHE A 90 -10.93 -10.66 -6.80
C PHE A 90 -10.94 -9.17 -6.50
N SER A 91 -10.63 -8.81 -5.26
CA SER A 91 -10.32 -7.43 -4.90
C SER A 91 -9.08 -7.35 -4.02
N VAL A 92 -8.31 -6.29 -4.16
CA VAL A 92 -7.18 -5.95 -3.29
C VAL A 92 -7.45 -4.61 -2.63
N GLU A 93 -7.53 -4.59 -1.30
CA GLU A 93 -7.61 -3.36 -0.50
C GLU A 93 -6.26 -3.06 0.13
N VAL A 94 -5.80 -1.82 0.02
CA VAL A 94 -4.56 -1.35 0.64
C VAL A 94 -4.77 0.02 1.30
N ILE A 95 -4.31 0.16 2.55
CA ILE A 95 -4.12 1.47 3.18
C ILE A 95 -2.62 1.75 3.26
N PHE A 96 -2.16 2.77 2.55
CA PHE A 96 -0.73 3.08 2.44
C PHE A 96 -0.44 4.58 2.51
N ALA A 97 0.82 4.92 2.81
CA ALA A 97 1.35 6.27 2.72
C ALA A 97 2.78 6.23 2.15
N CYS A 98 3.12 7.14 1.24
CA CYS A 98 4.50 7.27 0.77
C CYS A 98 5.30 8.21 1.66
N LEU A 99 6.56 7.85 1.93
CA LEU A 99 7.52 8.77 2.55
C LEU A 99 8.12 9.69 1.49
N PRO A 100 8.59 10.91 1.85
CA PRO A 100 9.37 11.75 0.94
C PRO A 100 10.61 11.02 0.44
N ALA A 101 11.09 11.35 -0.76
CA ALA A 101 12.39 10.86 -1.21
C ALA A 101 13.51 11.35 -0.27
N ASP A 102 14.53 10.51 -0.05
CA ASP A 102 15.75 10.85 0.68
C ASP A 102 16.99 10.20 0.05
N GLU A 103 18.17 10.37 0.65
CA GLU A 103 19.44 9.86 0.11
C GLU A 103 19.40 8.34 -0.15
N GLY A 104 19.38 7.98 -1.43
CA GLY A 104 19.33 6.58 -1.88
C GLY A 104 17.93 5.94 -1.81
N ARG A 105 16.90 6.67 -1.37
CA ARG A 105 15.51 6.18 -1.30
C ARG A 105 14.60 7.07 -2.17
N PRO A 106 14.32 6.64 -3.42
CA PRO A 106 13.42 7.37 -4.31
C PRO A 106 11.99 7.32 -3.76
N PHE A 107 11.19 8.33 -4.10
CA PHE A 107 9.76 8.38 -3.77
C PHE A 107 9.03 7.17 -4.38
N GLY A 108 8.02 6.66 -3.66
CA GLY A 108 7.15 5.59 -4.16
C GLY A 108 7.78 4.20 -4.08
N GLY A 109 7.51 3.35 -5.06
CA GLY A 109 7.92 1.94 -5.10
C GLY A 109 6.77 0.98 -5.37
N ILE A 110 7.09 -0.32 -5.37
CA ILE A 110 6.11 -1.38 -5.63
C ILE A 110 5.43 -1.79 -4.34
N ILE A 111 4.12 -1.56 -4.27
CA ILE A 111 3.26 -1.95 -3.15
C ILE A 111 2.89 -3.43 -3.27
N LEU A 112 2.54 -3.90 -4.47
CA LEU A 112 2.24 -5.31 -4.76
C LEU A 112 2.91 -5.73 -6.07
N GLY A 113 3.86 -6.64 -5.99
CA GLY A 113 4.49 -7.30 -7.14
C GLY A 113 3.95 -8.71 -7.34
N ALA A 114 3.76 -9.11 -8.59
CA ALA A 114 3.40 -10.46 -9.03
C ALA A 114 4.51 -11.02 -9.92
N GLN A 115 5.12 -12.15 -9.56
CA GLN A 115 6.32 -12.66 -10.21
C GLN A 115 6.37 -14.17 -10.26
N SER A 116 7.24 -14.72 -11.10
CA SER A 116 7.44 -16.17 -11.17
C SER A 116 8.37 -16.75 -10.11
N ILE A 117 9.15 -15.90 -9.44
CA ILE A 117 10.05 -16.26 -8.34
C ILE A 117 10.10 -15.13 -7.31
N PRO A 118 10.38 -15.42 -6.02
CA PRO A 118 10.42 -14.40 -4.99
C PRO A 118 11.73 -13.62 -4.99
N ALA A 119 11.74 -12.43 -4.40
CA ALA A 119 12.93 -11.60 -4.19
C ALA A 119 14.07 -12.36 -3.49
N SER A 120 13.75 -13.30 -2.61
CA SER A 120 14.73 -14.11 -1.86
C SER A 120 15.53 -15.07 -2.75
N SER A 121 15.05 -15.42 -3.95
CA SER A 121 15.65 -16.42 -4.84
C SER A 121 17.02 -16.04 -5.43
N ASN A 122 17.42 -14.76 -5.36
CA ASN A 122 18.63 -14.24 -6.01
C ASN A 122 18.72 -14.48 -7.53
N SER A 123 17.59 -14.81 -8.17
CA SER A 123 17.50 -15.06 -9.60
C SER A 123 16.62 -14.00 -10.28
N TRP A 124 16.66 -13.95 -11.61
CA TRP A 124 15.82 -13.07 -12.41
C TRP A 124 14.47 -13.75 -12.69
N PRO A 125 13.33 -13.11 -12.38
CA PRO A 125 12.02 -13.67 -12.71
C PRO A 125 11.84 -13.68 -14.23
N HIS A 126 11.45 -14.83 -14.79
CA HIS A 126 11.06 -14.89 -16.21
C HIS A 126 9.73 -14.15 -16.46
N PHE A 127 8.92 -13.98 -15.41
CA PHE A 127 7.71 -13.17 -15.44
C PHE A 127 7.65 -12.25 -14.23
N HIS A 128 7.36 -10.96 -14.44
CA HIS A 128 7.08 -10.01 -13.37
C HIS A 128 6.13 -8.91 -13.83
N ARG A 129 5.24 -8.49 -12.92
CA ARG A 129 4.38 -7.31 -13.07
C ARG A 129 4.25 -6.56 -11.75
N GLN A 130 4.16 -5.24 -11.85
CA GLN A 130 3.87 -4.37 -10.72
C GLN A 130 2.37 -4.10 -10.71
N MET A 131 1.61 -4.89 -9.95
CA MET A 131 0.16 -4.76 -9.88
C MET A 131 -0.26 -3.45 -9.23
N ILE A 132 0.47 -3.03 -8.18
CA ILE A 132 0.25 -1.76 -7.49
C ILE A 132 1.62 -1.13 -7.25
N SER A 133 1.85 0.07 -7.77
CA SER A 133 3.09 0.82 -7.55
C SER A 133 2.89 2.33 -7.64
N VAL A 134 3.80 3.08 -7.02
CA VAL A 134 3.87 4.54 -7.11
C VAL A 134 5.19 4.90 -7.76
N GLY A 135 5.15 5.62 -8.88
CA GLY A 135 6.36 6.09 -9.56
C GLY A 135 7.08 7.19 -8.74
N PRO A 136 8.33 7.53 -9.07
CA PRO A 136 9.09 8.58 -8.37
C PRO A 136 8.49 9.98 -8.54
N ASN A 137 7.73 10.18 -9.62
CA ASN A 137 6.96 11.39 -9.88
C ASN A 137 5.59 11.41 -9.15
N GLY A 138 5.29 10.34 -8.42
CA GLY A 138 4.07 10.13 -7.67
C GLY A 138 2.87 9.63 -8.45
N HIS A 139 3.01 9.33 -9.75
CA HIS A 139 1.91 8.67 -10.46
C HIS A 139 1.61 7.29 -9.84
N LEU A 140 0.34 7.04 -9.54
CA LEU A 140 -0.14 5.74 -9.12
C LEU A 140 -0.38 4.85 -10.33
N PHE A 141 0.21 3.66 -10.29
CA PHE A 141 -0.05 2.56 -11.22
C PHE A 141 -0.76 1.44 -10.46
N CYS A 142 -1.93 1.06 -10.94
CA CYS A 142 -2.74 0.01 -10.37
C CYS A 142 -3.51 -0.71 -11.48
N SER A 143 -3.17 -1.98 -11.71
CA SER A 143 -3.86 -2.86 -12.64
C SER A 143 -3.49 -4.31 -12.37
N ALA A 144 -4.42 -5.20 -12.65
CA ALA A 144 -4.21 -6.62 -12.60
C ALA A 144 -3.55 -7.13 -13.90
N THR A 145 -3.90 -6.54 -15.04
CA THR A 145 -3.57 -7.10 -16.37
C THR A 145 -2.70 -6.23 -17.28
N ASP A 146 -2.61 -4.90 -17.09
CA ASP A 146 -1.91 -4.00 -18.02
C ASP A 146 -0.98 -2.97 -17.29
N ASP A 147 -0.56 -1.93 -18.00
CA ASP A 147 0.35 -0.87 -17.54
C ASP A 147 -0.15 -0.16 -16.26
N GLY A 148 -1.47 -0.03 -16.12
CA GLY A 148 -2.19 0.38 -14.93
C GLY A 148 -2.06 1.86 -14.56
N LEU A 149 -1.64 2.74 -15.46
CA LEU A 149 -1.51 4.16 -15.12
C LEU A 149 -2.88 4.77 -14.76
N THR A 150 -2.93 5.44 -13.61
CA THR A 150 -4.10 6.20 -13.14
C THR A 150 -3.86 7.71 -13.25
N ASN A 151 -4.92 8.50 -13.18
CA ASN A 151 -4.84 9.98 -13.10
C ASN A 151 -4.49 10.48 -11.68
N VAL A 152 -4.07 9.60 -10.77
CA VAL A 152 -3.81 9.95 -9.36
C VAL A 152 -2.34 10.24 -9.15
N ILE A 153 -2.06 11.41 -8.56
CA ILE A 153 -0.72 11.81 -8.10
C ILE A 153 -0.65 11.66 -6.58
N VAL A 154 0.04 10.61 -6.14
CA VAL A 154 0.36 10.35 -4.75
C VAL A 154 1.33 11.43 -4.24
N LYS A 155 1.01 11.94 -3.06
CA LYS A 155 1.78 12.92 -2.30
C LYS A 155 2.44 12.26 -1.09
N PRO A 156 3.65 12.69 -0.71
CA PRO A 156 4.30 12.19 0.50
C PRO A 156 3.47 12.52 1.74
N ASN A 157 3.62 11.71 2.78
CA ASN A 157 3.02 11.94 4.09
C ASN A 157 1.50 12.11 4.02
N ARG A 158 0.82 11.25 3.25
CA ARG A 158 -0.64 11.18 3.19
C ARG A 158 -1.05 9.72 3.09
N TRP A 159 -2.07 9.36 3.87
CA TRP A 159 -2.73 8.06 3.75
C TRP A 159 -3.65 8.02 2.53
N TYR A 160 -3.65 6.88 1.85
CA TYR A 160 -4.53 6.56 0.74
C TYR A 160 -5.24 5.25 1.06
N HIS A 161 -6.55 5.22 0.86
CA HIS A 161 -7.32 3.99 0.77
C HIS A 161 -7.45 3.60 -0.70
N LEU A 162 -6.82 2.51 -1.10
CA LEU A 162 -6.85 1.99 -2.47
C LEU A 162 -7.64 0.69 -2.50
N VAL A 163 -8.54 0.57 -3.46
CA VAL A 163 -9.17 -0.72 -3.80
C VAL A 163 -9.00 -0.98 -5.29
N LEU A 164 -8.37 -2.10 -5.64
CA LEU A 164 -8.43 -2.70 -6.97
C LEU A 164 -9.53 -3.75 -6.94
N SER A 165 -10.57 -3.58 -7.73
CA SER A 165 -11.60 -4.60 -7.96
C SER A 165 -11.44 -5.13 -9.37
N PHE A 166 -11.38 -6.45 -9.51
CA PHE A 166 -11.16 -7.15 -10.76
C PHE A 166 -12.26 -8.18 -10.99
N ASP A 167 -12.81 -8.19 -12.19
CA ASP A 167 -13.46 -9.33 -12.80
C ASP A 167 -13.01 -9.47 -14.26
N TYR A 168 -13.34 -10.59 -14.89
CA TYR A 168 -12.97 -10.91 -16.28
C TYR A 168 -13.30 -9.80 -17.30
N ASP A 169 -14.33 -8.99 -17.02
CA ASP A 169 -14.81 -7.95 -17.92
C ASP A 169 -14.24 -6.56 -17.58
N TYR A 170 -13.97 -6.30 -16.29
CA TYR A 170 -13.66 -4.99 -15.75
C TYR A 170 -12.55 -5.00 -14.69
N GLU A 171 -11.66 -4.02 -14.82
CA GLU A 171 -10.82 -3.57 -13.71
C GLU A 171 -11.29 -2.20 -13.22
N LYS A 172 -11.52 -2.06 -11.93
CA LYS A 172 -11.87 -0.79 -11.29
C LYS A 172 -10.86 -0.44 -10.22
N VAL A 173 -10.36 0.79 -10.26
CA VAL A 173 -9.46 1.32 -9.23
C VAL A 173 -10.19 2.43 -8.49
N PHE A 174 -10.21 2.31 -7.17
CA PHE A 174 -10.77 3.30 -6.27
C PHE A 174 -9.68 3.91 -5.40
N ILE A 175 -9.75 5.23 -5.20
CA ILE A 175 -8.92 5.95 -4.24
C ILE A 175 -9.80 6.77 -3.32
N ASP A 176 -9.62 6.58 -2.02
CA ASP A 176 -10.37 7.22 -0.95
C ASP A 176 -11.89 7.13 -1.17
N GLY A 177 -12.35 5.95 -1.60
CA GLY A 177 -13.75 5.67 -1.84
C GLY A 177 -14.32 6.23 -3.15
N GLN A 178 -13.48 6.78 -4.03
CA GLN A 178 -13.89 7.32 -5.33
C GLN A 178 -13.33 6.48 -6.46
N LEU A 179 -14.15 6.16 -7.45
CA LEU A 179 -13.71 5.50 -8.68
C LEU A 179 -12.78 6.44 -9.46
N VAL A 180 -11.53 6.04 -9.68
CA VAL A 180 -10.54 6.85 -10.41
C VAL A 180 -10.18 6.27 -11.77
N ARG A 181 -10.46 4.98 -12.00
CA ARG A 181 -10.20 4.32 -13.27
C ARG A 181 -11.12 3.11 -13.47
N THR A 182 -11.55 2.91 -14.71
CA THR A 182 -12.18 1.67 -15.17
C THR A 182 -11.51 1.24 -16.48
N ILE A 183 -11.07 -0.01 -16.54
CA ILE A 183 -10.80 -0.68 -17.81
C ILE A 183 -12.01 -1.57 -18.08
N SER A 184 -12.56 -1.50 -19.29
CA SER A 184 -13.54 -2.47 -19.80
C SER A 184 -12.99 -3.14 -21.05
N ARG A 185 -12.40 -4.33 -20.89
CA ARG A 185 -11.96 -5.15 -22.01
C ARG A 185 -12.08 -6.61 -21.59
N PRO A 186 -12.72 -7.48 -22.39
CA PRO A 186 -12.61 -8.92 -22.19
C PRO A 186 -11.13 -9.26 -22.26
N ILE A 187 -10.56 -9.72 -21.15
CA ILE A 187 -9.17 -10.13 -21.09
C ILE A 187 -9.05 -11.39 -21.93
N LEU A 188 -8.28 -11.33 -23.02
CA LEU A 188 -8.07 -12.51 -23.86
C LEU A 188 -7.33 -13.58 -23.04
N ASP A 189 -7.60 -14.86 -23.26
CA ASP A 189 -6.91 -15.96 -22.56
C ASP A 189 -5.37 -15.85 -22.62
N SER A 190 -4.84 -15.23 -23.69
CA SER A 190 -3.40 -14.96 -23.87
C SER A 190 -2.83 -13.82 -23.03
N GLU A 191 -3.69 -12.97 -22.44
CA GLU A 191 -3.33 -11.87 -21.54
C GLU A 191 -3.42 -12.27 -20.06
N TYR A 192 -3.88 -13.49 -19.78
CA TYR A 192 -4.03 -14.03 -18.42
C TYR A 192 -2.68 -14.45 -17.81
N TYR A 193 -1.67 -13.59 -17.84
CA TYR A 193 -0.31 -13.86 -17.38
C TYR A 193 -0.19 -14.29 -15.91
N PHE A 194 -1.29 -14.25 -15.15
CA PHE A 194 -1.39 -14.78 -13.80
C PHE A 194 -0.96 -16.25 -13.67
N TYR A 195 -1.03 -17.06 -14.74
CA TYR A 195 -0.50 -18.43 -14.69
C TYR A 195 1.02 -18.49 -14.52
N GLU A 196 1.77 -17.44 -14.91
CA GLU A 196 3.21 -17.32 -14.68
C GLU A 196 3.55 -16.66 -13.33
N ALA A 197 2.57 -16.06 -12.65
CA ALA A 197 2.73 -15.44 -11.35
C ALA A 197 2.56 -16.49 -10.24
N HIS A 198 3.66 -16.93 -9.64
CA HIS A 198 3.67 -17.89 -8.53
C HIS A 198 4.01 -17.24 -7.19
N ASP A 199 4.59 -16.05 -7.23
CA ASP A 199 5.10 -15.32 -6.09
C ASP A 199 4.56 -13.90 -6.06
N PHE A 200 3.67 -13.64 -5.09
CA PHE A 200 3.13 -12.33 -4.81
C PHE A 200 3.86 -11.74 -3.61
N GLN A 201 4.28 -10.48 -3.71
CA GLN A 201 5.05 -9.82 -2.67
C GLN A 201 4.55 -8.41 -2.39
N ILE A 202 4.29 -8.13 -1.12
CA ILE A 202 3.94 -6.80 -0.62
C ILE A 202 5.23 -6.05 -0.30
N GLY A 203 5.30 -4.80 -0.72
CA GLY A 203 6.43 -3.90 -0.44
C GLY A 203 7.65 -4.11 -1.32
N THR A 204 7.60 -5.00 -2.33
CA THR A 204 8.63 -5.09 -3.37
C THR A 204 8.10 -5.69 -4.66
N GLY A 205 8.81 -5.46 -5.75
CA GLY A 205 8.68 -6.24 -6.97
C GLY A 205 9.87 -6.06 -7.92
N CYS A 206 9.90 -6.79 -9.02
CA CYS A 206 10.92 -6.65 -10.06
C CYS A 206 10.42 -5.75 -11.18
N ILE A 207 11.32 -4.95 -11.77
CA ILE A 207 11.08 -4.11 -12.95
C ILE A 207 12.13 -4.43 -14.02
N SER A 208 11.73 -4.58 -15.28
CA SER A 208 12.67 -4.81 -16.38
C SER A 208 13.21 -3.51 -16.98
N GLY A 209 14.41 -3.55 -17.55
CA GLY A 209 15.00 -2.46 -18.31
C GLY A 209 14.23 -2.06 -19.58
N THR A 210 13.38 -2.94 -20.12
CA THR A 210 12.83 -2.86 -21.48
C THR A 210 11.31 -2.79 -21.55
N ASP A 211 10.60 -2.44 -20.46
CA ASP A 211 9.15 -2.28 -20.52
C ASP A 211 8.80 -1.30 -21.67
N LEU A 212 8.15 -1.83 -22.72
CA LEU A 212 8.06 -1.32 -24.10
C LEU A 212 7.30 0.03 -24.26
N TYR A 213 6.98 0.72 -23.17
CA TYR A 213 6.16 1.93 -23.13
C TYR A 213 6.97 3.21 -22.78
N TRP A 214 8.29 3.16 -22.93
CA TRP A 214 9.22 4.21 -22.50
C TRP A 214 9.18 5.51 -23.35
N ASP A 215 8.57 5.50 -24.53
CA ASP A 215 8.70 6.59 -25.51
C ASP A 215 7.48 7.55 -25.58
N SER A 216 6.60 7.55 -24.57
CA SER A 216 5.55 8.58 -24.52
C SER A 216 5.96 9.73 -23.59
N GLU A 217 5.85 10.97 -24.10
CA GLU A 217 5.98 12.22 -23.33
C GLU A 217 5.01 12.31 -22.13
N ILE A 218 4.09 11.34 -22.00
CA ILE A 218 3.05 11.24 -20.98
C ILE A 218 3.41 10.11 -19.99
N GLY A 219 4.57 10.22 -19.35
CA GLY A 219 4.81 9.61 -18.05
C GLY A 219 5.02 8.09 -17.99
N ALA A 220 6.23 7.65 -18.36
CA ALA A 220 6.88 6.57 -17.63
C ALA A 220 8.01 7.19 -16.79
N PRO A 221 8.04 6.97 -15.46
CA PRO A 221 8.79 5.80 -15.04
C PRO A 221 8.18 5.15 -13.78
N LYS A 222 7.74 3.88 -13.87
CA LYS A 222 7.62 3.01 -12.69
C LYS A 222 8.97 2.86 -11.96
N LYS A 223 10.07 3.25 -12.63
CA LYS A 223 11.46 3.07 -12.23
C LYS A 223 12.01 4.25 -11.45
N PRO A 224 12.89 4.02 -10.47
CA PRO A 224 13.60 5.08 -9.76
C PRO A 224 14.63 5.83 -10.59
N SER A 225 15.11 5.24 -11.69
CA SER A 225 15.98 5.88 -12.68
C SER A 225 15.79 5.24 -14.05
N LYS A 226 16.24 5.93 -15.11
CA LYS A 226 16.17 5.42 -16.50
C LYS A 226 16.79 4.03 -16.65
N ASP A 227 17.90 3.80 -15.96
CA ASP A 227 18.70 2.57 -16.09
C ASP A 227 18.34 1.50 -15.05
N HIS A 228 17.35 1.76 -14.18
CA HIS A 228 16.98 0.79 -13.15
C HIS A 228 16.35 -0.47 -13.76
N CYS A 229 16.95 -1.61 -13.42
CA CYS A 229 16.55 -2.93 -13.82
C CYS A 229 16.75 -3.87 -12.63
N GLY A 230 15.70 -4.52 -12.17
CA GLY A 230 15.71 -5.42 -11.03
C GLY A 230 14.71 -5.06 -9.95
N TRP A 231 15.03 -5.46 -8.71
CA TRP A 231 14.12 -5.36 -7.57
C TRP A 231 13.96 -3.93 -7.07
N TYR A 232 12.71 -3.53 -6.84
CA TYR A 232 12.30 -2.19 -6.44
C TYR A 232 11.27 -2.23 -5.30
N GLY A 233 11.76 -2.12 -4.06
CA GLY A 233 10.93 -2.01 -2.86
C GLY A 233 10.03 -0.77 -2.76
N PHE A 234 9.07 -0.78 -1.86
CA PHE A 234 8.26 0.37 -1.50
C PHE A 234 8.97 1.27 -0.49
N HIS A 235 8.91 2.59 -0.67
CA HIS A 235 9.37 3.59 0.29
C HIS A 235 8.15 4.29 0.92
N GLY A 236 7.67 3.70 2.01
CA GLY A 236 6.46 4.16 2.68
C GLY A 236 5.95 3.17 3.71
N TYR A 237 4.69 3.38 4.09
CA TYR A 237 3.98 2.58 5.07
C TYR A 237 2.77 1.86 4.46
N ILE A 238 2.48 0.65 4.91
CA ILE A 238 1.29 -0.15 4.59
C ILE A 238 0.63 -0.58 5.90
N ASP A 239 -0.49 0.06 6.25
CA ASP A 239 -1.20 -0.20 7.51
C ASP A 239 -2.18 -1.37 7.39
N LYS A 240 -2.79 -1.52 6.21
CA LYS A 240 -3.77 -2.56 5.90
C LYS A 240 -3.53 -3.10 4.51
N PHE A 241 -3.64 -4.42 4.36
CA PHE A 241 -3.64 -5.10 3.07
C PHE A 241 -4.57 -6.31 3.15
N ILE A 242 -5.55 -6.37 2.26
CA ILE A 242 -6.53 -7.44 2.19
C ILE A 242 -6.67 -7.92 0.74
N ILE A 243 -6.75 -9.23 0.55
CA ILE A 243 -7.21 -9.82 -0.71
C ILE A 243 -8.55 -10.50 -0.45
N LEU A 244 -9.53 -10.18 -1.28
CA LEU A 244 -10.85 -10.81 -1.32
C LEU A 244 -10.97 -11.67 -2.56
N GLY A 245 -11.63 -12.83 -2.44
CA GLY A 245 -11.90 -13.74 -3.55
C GLY A 245 -13.05 -13.33 -4.45
N ASN A 246 -13.60 -12.13 -4.24
CA ASN A 246 -14.73 -11.59 -4.98
C ASN A 246 -14.45 -10.14 -5.41
N LYS A 247 -15.14 -9.70 -6.46
CA LYS A 247 -15.12 -8.28 -6.86
C LYS A 247 -15.86 -7.41 -5.84
N THR A 248 -15.47 -6.15 -5.76
CA THR A 248 -16.03 -5.16 -4.83
C THR A 248 -16.74 -4.05 -5.60
N ASP A 249 -17.99 -3.78 -5.24
CA ASP A 249 -18.77 -2.66 -5.79
C ASP A 249 -18.51 -1.33 -5.04
N GLU A 250 -19.04 -0.23 -5.57
CA GLU A 250 -18.78 1.11 -5.03
C GLU A 250 -19.30 1.29 -3.60
N GLU A 251 -20.45 0.70 -3.27
CA GLU A 251 -21.03 0.74 -1.92
C GLU A 251 -20.12 0.02 -0.93
N SER A 252 -19.64 -1.16 -1.31
CA SER A 252 -18.70 -1.97 -0.54
C SER A 252 -17.37 -1.23 -0.33
N VAL A 253 -16.84 -0.55 -1.35
CA VAL A 253 -15.64 0.29 -1.19
C VAL A 253 -15.85 1.40 -0.16
N ILE A 254 -17.02 2.04 -0.13
CA ILE A 254 -17.35 3.06 0.87
C ILE A 254 -17.39 2.45 2.28
N LEU A 255 -17.93 1.24 2.42
CA LEU A 255 -17.93 0.52 3.69
C LEU A 255 -16.50 0.17 4.14
N MET A 256 -15.65 -0.35 3.24
CA MET A 256 -14.24 -0.64 3.50
C MET A 256 -13.49 0.57 4.02
N LYS A 257 -13.61 1.72 3.32
CA LYS A 257 -12.95 2.97 3.69
C LYS A 257 -13.30 3.41 5.11
N ASN A 258 -14.54 3.21 5.52
CA ASN A 258 -15.03 3.61 6.83
C ASN A 258 -14.78 2.54 7.91
N ASN A 259 -14.03 1.48 7.60
CA ASN A 259 -13.85 0.30 8.46
C ASN A 259 -15.18 -0.28 8.96
N ALA A 260 -16.22 -0.18 8.13
CA ALA A 260 -17.58 -0.62 8.41
C ALA A 260 -17.93 -1.92 7.67
N MET A 261 -16.99 -2.47 6.89
CA MET A 261 -17.17 -3.76 6.23
C MET A 261 -16.82 -4.90 7.17
N GLU A 262 -17.71 -5.89 7.26
CA GLU A 262 -17.41 -7.19 7.86
C GLU A 262 -16.82 -8.10 6.78
N TYR A 263 -15.55 -8.45 6.92
CA TYR A 263 -14.89 -9.42 6.04
C TYR A 263 -15.29 -10.83 6.46
N LYS A 264 -16.21 -11.46 5.71
CA LYS A 264 -16.64 -12.83 5.99
C LYS A 264 -15.67 -13.87 5.39
N GLU A 265 -15.00 -13.53 4.28
CA GLU A 265 -14.11 -14.42 3.53
C GLU A 265 -12.93 -13.63 2.93
N SER A 266 -11.92 -13.29 3.75
CA SER A 266 -10.66 -12.73 3.25
C SER A 266 -9.65 -13.83 2.96
N ILE A 267 -8.98 -13.77 1.80
CA ILE A 267 -7.91 -14.71 1.41
C ILE A 267 -6.61 -14.40 2.17
N VAL A 268 -6.30 -13.11 2.35
CA VAL A 268 -5.11 -12.65 3.08
C VAL A 268 -5.46 -11.41 3.90
N HIS A 269 -5.00 -11.35 5.16
CA HIS A 269 -5.20 -10.22 6.05
C HIS A 269 -3.94 -9.95 6.90
N LEU A 270 -3.22 -8.84 6.65
CA LEU A 270 -1.93 -8.54 7.29
C LEU A 270 -1.93 -8.37 8.82
N HIS A 271 -3.10 -8.33 9.50
CA HIS A 271 -3.15 -8.20 10.97
C HIS A 271 -3.02 -9.53 11.72
N GLU A 272 -2.93 -10.68 11.04
CA GLU A 272 -2.67 -11.98 11.68
C GLU A 272 -1.17 -12.34 11.57
N GLU A 273 -0.61 -12.98 12.60
CA GLU A 273 0.82 -13.29 12.68
C GLU A 273 1.29 -14.17 11.50
N PHE A 274 1.95 -13.59 10.50
CA PHE A 274 2.58 -14.38 9.44
C PHE A 274 3.96 -14.89 9.88
N ARG A 275 4.21 -16.18 9.63
CA ARG A 275 5.54 -16.77 9.66
C ARG A 275 6.07 -16.85 8.23
N PHE A 276 7.27 -16.32 7.98
CA PHE A 276 7.98 -16.58 6.73
C PHE A 276 9.42 -17.02 6.95
N THR A 277 9.83 -17.93 6.07
CA THR A 277 11.08 -18.67 6.05
C THR A 277 12.32 -17.78 6.13
N GLY A 278 13.07 -17.89 7.23
CA GLY A 278 14.47 -17.45 7.35
C GLY A 278 14.72 -15.94 7.50
N ILE A 279 13.70 -15.09 7.39
CA ILE A 279 13.76 -13.66 7.72
C ILE A 279 12.98 -13.46 9.02
N PRO A 280 13.53 -12.81 10.07
CA PRO A 280 12.85 -12.71 11.35
C PRO A 280 11.46 -12.09 11.19
N LEU A 281 10.51 -12.65 11.93
CA LEU A 281 9.15 -12.14 12.14
C LEU A 281 9.08 -10.63 11.91
N VAL A 282 8.26 -10.17 10.96
CA VAL A 282 7.78 -8.79 11.00
C VAL A 282 6.68 -8.77 12.05
N LYS A 283 7.10 -8.85 13.32
CA LYS A 283 6.20 -8.70 14.45
C LYS A 283 5.80 -7.23 14.44
N THR A 284 4.58 -6.93 14.01
CA THR A 284 3.97 -5.64 14.30
C THR A 284 3.67 -5.61 15.80
N THR A 285 4.69 -5.41 16.62
CA THR A 285 4.49 -5.23 18.05
C THR A 285 3.79 -3.90 18.21
N ARG A 286 2.62 -3.90 18.86
CA ARG A 286 1.99 -2.64 19.30
C ARG A 286 3.06 -1.82 20.02
N PRO A 287 3.31 -0.55 19.64
CA PRO A 287 4.18 0.31 20.41
C PRO A 287 3.68 0.32 21.86
N LEU A 288 4.59 0.19 22.82
CA LEU A 288 4.23 0.34 24.22
C LEU A 288 3.82 1.81 24.44
N GLU A 289 2.52 2.03 24.57
CA GLU A 289 1.97 3.35 24.87
C GLU A 289 2.02 3.64 26.37
N ILE A 290 2.58 4.79 26.73
CA ILE A 290 2.53 5.39 28.04
C ILE A 290 1.16 6.05 28.17
N TRP A 291 0.32 5.46 29.01
CA TRP A 291 -0.97 6.04 29.39
C TRP A 291 -0.74 6.93 30.62
N LEU A 292 -1.00 8.23 30.46
CA LEU A 292 -1.02 9.21 31.56
C LEU A 292 -2.43 9.33 32.13
#